data_AF-A0A367M380-F1
#
_entry.id   AF-A0A367M380-F1
#
_cell.length_a   1.000
_cell.length_b   1.000
_cell.length_c   1.000
_cell.angle_alpha   90.00
_cell.angle_beta   90.00
_cell.angle_gamma   90.00
#
_symmetry.space_group_name_H-M   'P 1'
#
loop_
_entity.id
_entity.type
_entity.pdbx_description
1 polymer ?
#
loop_
_entity_poly.entity_id
_entity_poly.type
_entity_poly.pdbx_seq_one_letter_code
_entity_poly.pdbx_strand_id
1 'polypeptide(L)'
;GAHVVAGTGNDTIQITATDVVSIDGGAGFDTLVLANGIDLDYNAVGVGTLSNLERIDLGKGDSGSVLTLTAAEVDAITDANNTLQITGENNDTLNVVGAVNTGTTQLINGITYDVYTFGSTTLLIEDNTVQVVV
;
A
#
# COMPACT_ATOMS: atom_id res chain seq x y z
N GLY A 1 -6.42 -4.14 19.33
CA GLY A 1 -6.20 -4.72 18.00
C GLY A 1 -5.02 -5.66 18.02
N ALA A 2 -4.68 -6.20 16.86
CA ALA A 2 -3.58 -7.15 16.69
C ALA A 2 -2.21 -6.46 16.62
N HIS A 3 -1.17 -7.16 17.08
CA HIS A 3 0.23 -6.84 16.84
C HIS A 3 0.84 -7.95 15.99
N VAL A 4 1.38 -7.61 14.82
CA VAL A 4 1.98 -8.56 13.88
C VAL A 4 3.43 -8.17 13.62
N VAL A 5 4.34 -9.14 13.70
CA VAL A 5 5.73 -9.06 13.25
C VAL A 5 5.96 -10.30 12.39
N ALA A 6 6.14 -10.13 11.07
CA ALA A 6 6.20 -11.26 10.15
C ALA A 6 7.61 -11.89 10.09
N GLY A 7 8.66 -11.06 10.14
CA GLY A 7 10.00 -11.49 10.50
C GLY A 7 10.96 -11.46 9.31
N THR A 8 11.39 -12.62 8.83
CA THR A 8 12.29 -12.70 7.67
C THR A 8 11.66 -13.55 6.59
N GLY A 9 11.81 -13.15 5.34
CA GLY A 9 11.18 -13.81 4.20
C GLY A 9 10.24 -12.85 3.49
N ASN A 10 9.60 -13.32 2.42
CA ASN A 10 8.58 -12.53 1.74
C ASN A 10 7.24 -12.92 2.34
N ASP A 11 6.72 -12.11 3.23
CA ASP A 11 5.50 -12.41 3.97
C ASP A 11 4.27 -11.79 3.31
N THR A 12 3.11 -12.42 3.56
CA THR A 12 1.81 -11.88 3.18
C THR A 12 0.93 -11.82 4.41
N ILE A 13 0.55 -10.61 4.79
CA ILE A 13 -0.28 -10.32 5.95
C ILE A 13 -1.63 -9.87 5.43
N GLN A 14 -2.68 -10.62 5.74
CA GLN A 14 -4.04 -10.26 5.33
C GLN A 14 -4.81 -9.67 6.50
N ILE A 15 -5.44 -8.52 6.29
CA ILE A 15 -6.37 -7.93 7.24
C ILE A 15 -7.78 -7.90 6.64
N THR A 16 -8.77 -8.19 7.47
CA THR A 16 -10.21 -8.15 7.10
C THR A 16 -10.96 -7.07 7.87
N ALA A 17 -10.23 -6.27 8.66
CA ALA A 17 -10.70 -5.16 9.47
C ALA A 17 -9.53 -4.23 9.77
N THR A 18 -9.82 -2.97 10.06
CA THR A 18 -8.81 -1.93 10.32
C THR A 18 -8.37 -1.83 11.77
N ASP A 19 -8.85 -2.71 12.66
CA ASP A 19 -8.54 -2.71 14.09
C ASP A 19 -7.18 -3.37 14.41
N VAL A 20 -6.15 -2.99 13.66
CA VAL A 20 -4.75 -3.38 13.91
C VAL A 20 -4.06 -2.34 14.78
N VAL A 21 -3.17 -2.78 15.69
CA VAL A 21 -2.34 -1.87 16.50
C VAL A 21 -1.00 -1.64 15.84
N SER A 22 -0.38 -2.71 15.34
CA SER A 22 0.85 -2.61 14.56
C SER A 22 1.03 -3.80 13.62
N ILE A 23 1.55 -3.53 12.42
CA ILE A 23 2.04 -4.52 11.47
C ILE A 23 3.47 -4.13 11.08
N ASP A 24 4.38 -5.07 11.27
CA ASP A 24 5.77 -4.98 10.86
C ASP A 24 6.07 -6.18 9.93
N GLY A 25 6.35 -5.92 8.65
CA GLY A 25 6.70 -6.98 7.69
C GLY A 25 8.08 -7.58 8.00
N GLY A 26 9.03 -6.74 8.38
CA GLY A 26 10.38 -7.16 8.73
C GLY A 26 11.31 -7.12 7.52
N ALA A 27 11.99 -8.23 7.24
CA ALA A 27 13.02 -8.30 6.20
C ALA A 27 12.58 -9.21 5.05
N GLY A 28 12.45 -8.65 3.86
CA GLY A 28 12.15 -9.37 2.63
C GLY A 28 11.33 -8.49 1.71
N PHE A 29 10.43 -9.11 0.95
CA PHE A 29 9.40 -8.40 0.19
C PHE A 29 8.04 -8.72 0.80
N ASP A 30 7.51 -7.80 1.59
CA ASP A 30 6.33 -8.02 2.41
C ASP A 30 5.10 -7.33 1.82
N THR A 31 3.97 -8.04 1.87
CA THR A 31 2.70 -7.59 1.29
C THR A 31 1.61 -7.53 2.35
N LEU A 32 0.97 -6.37 2.51
CA LEU A 32 -0.28 -6.22 3.26
C LEU A 32 -1.47 -6.33 2.29
N VAL A 33 -2.40 -7.24 2.56
CA VAL A 33 -3.63 -7.42 1.78
C VAL A 33 -4.81 -6.84 2.56
N LEU A 34 -5.52 -5.89 1.95
CA LEU A 34 -6.82 -5.40 2.41
C LEU A 34 -7.90 -6.30 1.82
N ALA A 35 -8.47 -7.21 2.61
CA ALA A 35 -9.44 -8.18 2.13
C ALA A 35 -10.88 -7.76 2.40
N ASN A 36 -11.78 -8.12 1.49
CA ASN A 36 -13.23 -7.91 1.56
C ASN A 36 -13.65 -6.44 1.39
N GLY A 37 -12.97 -5.67 0.53
CA GLY A 37 -13.35 -4.30 0.21
C GLY A 37 -13.34 -3.37 1.43
N ILE A 38 -12.32 -3.49 2.29
CA ILE A 38 -12.23 -2.65 3.48
C ILE A 38 -11.59 -1.30 3.14
N ASP A 39 -12.14 -0.25 3.72
CA ASP A 39 -11.57 1.09 3.60
C ASP A 39 -10.54 1.34 4.71
N LEU A 40 -9.39 1.87 4.32
CA LEU A 40 -8.32 2.28 5.23
C LEU A 40 -7.90 3.72 4.92
N ASP A 41 -8.25 4.64 5.81
CA ASP A 41 -7.65 5.97 5.87
C ASP A 41 -6.50 5.94 6.87
N TYR A 42 -5.26 5.80 6.39
CA TYR A 42 -4.11 5.61 7.29
C TYR A 42 -3.77 6.89 8.09
N ASN A 43 -4.24 8.05 7.63
CA ASN A 43 -4.12 9.32 8.34
C ASN A 43 -5.14 9.47 9.48
N ALA A 44 -6.14 8.58 9.58
CA ALA A 44 -7.21 8.70 10.55
C ALA A 44 -6.70 8.45 11.99
N VAL A 45 -7.28 9.19 12.93
CA VAL A 45 -6.93 9.04 14.36
C VAL A 45 -7.26 7.63 14.84
N GLY A 46 -6.25 6.97 15.44
CA GLY A 46 -6.40 5.66 16.06
C GLY A 46 -6.12 4.48 15.14
N VAL A 47 -5.70 4.72 13.89
CA VAL A 47 -5.18 3.66 13.03
C VAL A 47 -3.80 3.23 13.55
N GLY A 48 -3.59 1.91 13.64
CA GLY A 48 -2.33 1.33 14.07
C GLY A 48 -1.22 1.51 13.05
N THR A 49 0.03 1.27 13.45
CA THR A 49 1.20 1.53 12.60
C THR A 49 1.44 0.42 11.60
N LEU A 50 1.85 0.78 10.39
CA LEU A 50 2.33 -0.10 9.34
C LEU A 50 3.79 0.25 9.06
N SER A 51 4.68 -0.73 8.97
CA SER A 51 6.11 -0.53 8.68
C SER A 51 6.75 -1.74 8.01
N ASN A 52 7.86 -1.50 7.31
CA ASN A 52 8.63 -2.52 6.60
C ASN A 52 7.76 -3.34 5.63
N LEU A 53 7.05 -2.63 4.74
CA LEU A 53 6.22 -3.24 3.70
C LEU A 53 6.60 -2.65 2.33
N GLU A 54 6.70 -3.53 1.33
CA GLU A 54 6.99 -3.14 -0.04
C GLU A 54 5.73 -3.10 -0.91
N ARG A 55 4.63 -3.74 -0.47
CA ARG A 55 3.36 -3.74 -1.20
C ARG A 55 2.14 -3.64 -0.29
N ILE A 56 1.15 -2.87 -0.75
CA ILE A 56 -0.25 -3.00 -0.32
C ILE A 56 -1.07 -3.51 -1.50
N ASP A 57 -1.80 -4.60 -1.29
CA ASP A 57 -2.73 -5.19 -2.23
C ASP A 57 -4.17 -4.93 -1.77
N LEU A 58 -4.96 -4.24 -2.60
CA LEU A 58 -6.33 -3.82 -2.29
C LEU A 58 -7.37 -4.94 -2.47
N GLY A 59 -6.91 -6.13 -2.90
CA GLY A 59 -7.76 -7.30 -3.07
C GLY A 59 -8.31 -7.43 -4.49
N LYS A 60 -9.04 -8.52 -4.72
CA LYS A 60 -9.76 -8.80 -5.97
C LYS A 60 -11.06 -9.56 -5.69
N GLY A 61 -12.08 -9.33 -6.52
CA GLY A 61 -13.37 -9.99 -6.47
C GLY A 61 -14.28 -9.49 -5.35
N ASP A 62 -14.05 -8.29 -4.84
CA ASP A 62 -14.90 -7.66 -3.81
C ASP A 62 -15.56 -6.37 -4.31
N SER A 63 -16.14 -5.57 -3.41
CA SER A 63 -16.85 -4.34 -3.78
C SER A 63 -15.93 -3.17 -4.14
N GLY A 64 -14.62 -3.32 -3.93
CA GLY A 64 -13.62 -2.28 -4.00
C GLY A 64 -13.28 -1.76 -2.60
N SER A 65 -12.00 -1.53 -2.37
CA SER A 65 -11.41 -0.91 -1.19
C SER A 65 -11.05 0.56 -1.46
N VAL A 66 -11.16 1.41 -0.46
CA VAL A 66 -10.59 2.76 -0.48
C VAL A 66 -9.37 2.85 0.44
N LEU A 67 -8.20 3.10 -0.13
CA LEU A 67 -6.97 3.38 0.62
C LEU A 67 -6.65 4.88 0.52
N THR A 68 -6.45 5.54 1.66
CA THR A 68 -5.99 6.94 1.71
C THR A 68 -4.60 7.01 2.32
N LEU A 69 -3.67 7.63 1.59
CA LEU A 69 -2.26 7.79 1.97
C LEU A 69 -1.78 9.24 1.82
N THR A 70 -0.94 9.66 2.75
CA THR A 70 -0.12 10.88 2.67
C THR A 70 1.36 10.55 2.45
N ALA A 71 2.18 11.54 2.12
CA ALA A 71 3.63 11.37 1.98
C ALA A 71 4.28 10.76 3.25
N ALA A 72 3.93 11.27 4.43
CA ALA A 72 4.49 10.82 5.70
C ALA A 72 4.09 9.38 6.04
N GLU A 73 2.93 8.95 5.59
CA GLU A 73 2.42 7.59 5.75
C GLU A 73 3.15 6.59 4.86
N VAL A 74 3.41 6.94 3.59
CA VAL A 74 4.22 6.08 2.71
C VAL A 74 5.64 5.96 3.25
N ASP A 75 6.23 7.05 3.76
CA ASP A 75 7.54 7.01 4.42
C ASP A 75 7.54 6.10 5.66
N ALA A 76 6.44 6.05 6.42
CA ALA A 76 6.31 5.18 7.59
C ALA A 76 6.12 3.69 7.23
N ILE A 77 5.39 3.43 6.14
CA ILE A 77 5.10 2.07 5.64
C ILE A 77 6.35 1.41 5.08
N THR A 78 7.11 2.14 4.27
CA THR A 78 8.21 1.57 3.48
C THR A 78 9.44 1.24 4.32
N ASP A 79 10.27 0.33 3.78
CA ASP A 79 11.58 0.03 4.31
C ASP A 79 12.65 1.04 3.81
N ALA A 80 13.93 0.71 4.00
CA ALA A 80 15.05 1.55 3.57
C ALA A 80 15.11 1.82 2.04
N ASN A 81 14.36 1.07 1.21
CA ASN A 81 14.28 1.28 -0.22
C ASN A 81 13.28 2.38 -0.62
N ASN A 82 12.48 2.91 0.32
CA ASN A 82 11.52 4.00 0.12
C ASN A 82 10.64 3.80 -1.12
N THR A 83 10.17 2.58 -1.36
CA THR A 83 9.33 2.23 -2.49
C THR A 83 8.12 1.45 -2.02
N LEU A 84 6.92 1.92 -2.33
CA LEU A 84 5.68 1.21 -2.07
C LEU A 84 4.99 0.84 -3.38
N GLN A 85 4.62 -0.43 -3.52
CA GLN A 85 3.76 -0.90 -4.61
C GLN A 85 2.31 -0.95 -4.17
N ILE A 86 1.39 -0.49 -5.03
CA ILE A 86 -0.05 -0.64 -4.84
C ILE A 86 -0.60 -1.48 -5.98
N THR A 87 -1.32 -2.55 -5.63
CA THR A 87 -2.03 -3.44 -6.57
C THR A 87 -3.49 -3.56 -6.18
N GLY A 88 -4.36 -3.94 -7.12
CA GLY A 88 -5.79 -4.09 -6.86
C GLY A 88 -6.60 -4.41 -8.11
N GLU A 89 -7.85 -3.95 -8.15
CA GLU A 89 -8.77 -4.04 -9.27
C GLU A 89 -9.58 -2.74 -9.47
N ASN A 90 -10.29 -2.66 -10.60
CA ASN A 90 -10.77 -1.39 -11.16
C ASN A 90 -11.82 -0.62 -10.33
N ASN A 91 -12.40 -1.24 -9.31
CA ASN A 91 -13.32 -0.60 -8.36
C ASN A 91 -12.61 -0.12 -7.09
N ASP A 92 -11.32 -0.40 -6.92
CA ASP A 92 -10.50 0.15 -5.85
C ASP A 92 -10.17 1.62 -6.09
N THR A 93 -10.09 2.37 -5.00
CA THR A 93 -9.66 3.77 -5.03
C THR A 93 -8.45 3.98 -4.13
N LEU A 94 -7.43 4.61 -4.69
CA LEU A 94 -6.29 5.12 -3.94
C LEU A 94 -6.34 6.64 -3.91
N ASN A 95 -6.65 7.21 -2.74
CA ASN A 95 -6.54 8.63 -2.48
C ASN A 95 -5.11 8.94 -2.01
N VAL A 96 -4.37 9.74 -2.76
CA VAL A 96 -2.98 10.08 -2.47
C VAL A 96 -2.80 11.59 -2.35
N VAL A 97 -2.58 12.06 -1.13
CA VAL A 97 -2.46 13.49 -0.85
C VAL A 97 -1.01 13.94 -0.99
N GLY A 98 -0.70 14.60 -2.12
CA GLY A 98 0.60 15.22 -2.38
C GLY A 98 1.57 14.39 -3.24
N ALA A 99 1.11 13.27 -3.81
CA ALA A 99 1.90 12.50 -4.76
C ALA A 99 1.97 13.22 -6.09
N VAL A 100 3.13 13.20 -6.74
CA VAL A 100 3.30 13.73 -8.10
C VAL A 100 3.36 12.58 -9.08
N ASN A 101 2.38 12.48 -9.98
CA ASN A 101 2.45 11.60 -11.14
C ASN A 101 3.60 12.06 -12.05
N THR A 102 4.56 11.17 -12.30
CA THR A 102 5.74 11.50 -13.12
C THR A 102 5.48 11.39 -14.62
N GLY A 103 4.37 10.76 -15.04
CA GLY A 103 4.06 10.41 -16.42
C GLY A 103 4.91 9.26 -16.99
N THR A 104 5.66 8.56 -16.13
CA THR A 104 6.51 7.43 -16.51
C THR A 104 5.97 6.12 -15.94
N THR A 105 6.37 5.00 -16.55
CA THR A 105 6.01 3.67 -16.09
C THR A 105 7.26 2.82 -15.82
N GLN A 106 7.10 1.81 -14.96
CA GLN A 106 8.11 0.79 -14.69
C GLN A 106 7.53 -0.61 -14.91
N LEU A 107 8.33 -1.49 -15.54
CA LEU A 107 7.98 -2.89 -15.72
C LEU A 107 8.71 -3.73 -14.67
N ILE A 108 7.97 -4.35 -13.77
CA ILE A 108 8.50 -5.20 -12.69
C ILE A 108 7.83 -6.57 -12.79
N ASN A 109 8.62 -7.63 -13.01
CA ASN A 109 8.13 -9.01 -13.11
C ASN A 109 6.97 -9.21 -14.10
N GLY A 110 6.93 -8.42 -15.18
CA GLY A 110 5.88 -8.48 -16.21
C GLY A 110 4.63 -7.64 -15.91
N ILE A 111 4.60 -6.93 -14.78
CA ILE A 111 3.54 -5.99 -14.41
C ILE A 111 4.03 -4.56 -14.62
N THR A 112 3.20 -3.75 -15.28
CA THR A 112 3.48 -2.32 -15.49
C THR A 112 2.93 -1.51 -14.32
N TYR A 113 3.72 -0.58 -13.83
CA TYR A 113 3.34 0.34 -12.77
C TYR A 113 3.49 1.79 -13.25
N ASP A 114 2.49 2.62 -12.99
CA ASP A 114 2.63 4.08 -13.06
C ASP A 114 3.49 4.57 -11.89
N VAL A 115 4.41 5.50 -12.18
CA VAL A 115 5.36 6.01 -11.20
C VAL A 115 4.89 7.35 -10.65
N TYR A 116 4.68 7.38 -9.34
CA TYR A 116 4.39 8.55 -8.54
C TYR A 116 5.54 8.82 -7.55
N THR A 117 5.68 10.06 -7.11
CA THR A 117 6.71 10.45 -6.13
C THR A 117 6.15 11.26 -4.98
N PHE A 118 6.60 10.93 -3.77
CA PHE A 118 6.42 11.68 -2.52
C PHE A 118 7.79 12.14 -2.04
N GLY A 119 8.27 13.30 -2.49
CA GLY A 119 9.62 13.74 -2.14
C GLY A 119 10.69 12.73 -2.59
N SER A 120 11.30 12.02 -1.64
CA SER A 120 12.29 10.96 -1.89
C SER A 120 11.71 9.56 -2.09
N THR A 121 10.42 9.37 -1.80
CA THR A 121 9.76 8.07 -1.79
C THR A 121 9.02 7.83 -3.09
N THR A 122 9.13 6.61 -3.62
CA THR A 122 8.51 6.20 -4.88
C THR A 122 7.24 5.40 -4.59
N LEU A 123 6.14 5.78 -5.23
CA LEU A 123 4.90 5.03 -5.20
C LEU A 123 4.65 4.45 -6.59
N LEU A 124 4.53 3.13 -6.67
CA LEU A 124 4.34 2.38 -7.91
C LEU A 124 2.92 1.81 -7.90
N ILE A 125 2.06 2.31 -8.76
CA ILE A 125 0.64 1.90 -8.80
C ILE A 125 0.44 1.02 -10.03
N GLU A 126 -0.06 -0.20 -9.85
CA GLU A 126 -0.25 -1.14 -10.95
C GLU A 126 -1.17 -0.52 -12.02
N ASP A 127 -0.63 -0.39 -13.23
CA ASP A 127 -1.24 0.37 -14.33
C ASP A 127 -2.60 -0.22 -14.72
N ASN A 128 -3.58 0.66 -14.93
CA ASN A 128 -4.97 0.34 -15.28
C ASN A 128 -5.69 -0.61 -14.29
N THR A 129 -5.22 -0.73 -13.04
CA THR A 129 -5.90 -1.55 -12.03
C THR A 129 -6.57 -0.74 -10.93
N VAL A 130 -6.00 0.36 -10.43
CA VAL A 130 -6.58 1.12 -9.30
C VAL A 130 -6.95 2.53 -9.74
N GLN A 131 -8.08 3.07 -9.24
CA GLN A 131 -8.45 4.46 -9.50
C GLN A 131 -7.66 5.40 -8.58
N VAL A 132 -6.76 6.20 -9.16
CA VAL A 132 -5.94 7.14 -8.39
C VAL A 132 -6.62 8.51 -8.31
N VAL A 133 -6.78 9.01 -7.09
CA VAL A 133 -7.28 10.36 -6.80
C VAL A 133 -6.17 11.14 -6.10
N VAL A 134 -5.69 12.22 -6.73
CA VAL A 134 -4.63 13.13 -6.23
C VAL A 134 -5.17 14.47 -5.75
#